data_AF-A0A3M3ZWA1-F1
#
_entry.id   AF-A0A3M3ZWA1-F1
#
_cell.length_a   1.000
_cell.length_b   1.000
_cell.length_c   1.000
_cell.angle_alpha   90.00
_cell.angle_beta   90.00
_cell.angle_gamma   90.00
#
_symmetry.space_group_name_H-M   'P 1'
#
loop_
_entity.id
_entity.type
_entity.pdbx_description
1 polymer ?
#
loop_
_entity_poly.entity_id
_entity_poly.type
_entity_poly.pdbx_seq_one_letter_code
_entity_poly.pdbx_strand_id
1 'polypeptide(L)'
;MFWKRDNILKVELLTPVALSIPPAPPPPDTPEQSVDKRATTNAELAFKLITYGTLASQAALLVLGYSILVGRYEQFGIDTNELALGTPSLLLNGYVDLFSRAIDMASQSPTIGPGLLAFIFVAVAAVFVSLVTKRLTMAIIVGLSAWIGMFLFVAFFVPALGVQNGVNKGLADFNKYTHLEAPLGLDKIHTVITDKNERLTGYLILADGKSTFLLVGMKVFKLDGSSGRVIRETELSVKQPSNEPKK
;
A
#
# COMPACT_ATOMS: atom_id res chain seq x y z
N MET A 1 13.87 -65.60 -17.81
CA MET A 1 13.07 -66.73 -17.25
C MET A 1 13.93 -67.42 -16.20
N PHE A 2 13.36 -68.06 -15.17
CA PHE A 2 14.04 -68.70 -14.03
C PHE A 2 14.23 -67.87 -12.75
N TRP A 3 13.14 -67.35 -12.20
CA TRP A 3 13.00 -67.31 -10.74
C TRP A 3 11.66 -67.94 -10.38
N LYS A 4 11.68 -69.18 -9.88
CA LYS A 4 10.49 -69.83 -9.31
C LYS A 4 10.42 -69.45 -7.82
N ARG A 5 9.25 -68.97 -7.40
CA ARG A 5 9.05 -68.23 -6.14
C ARG A 5 8.61 -69.13 -4.95
N ASP A 6 8.71 -70.46 -5.09
CA ASP A 6 8.03 -71.40 -4.19
C ASP A 6 8.94 -72.40 -3.45
N ASN A 7 10.27 -72.21 -3.41
CA ASN A 7 11.14 -73.05 -2.58
C ASN A 7 11.46 -72.37 -1.24
N ILE A 8 10.71 -72.74 -0.20
CA ILE A 8 11.04 -72.40 1.19
C ILE A 8 12.03 -73.45 1.70
N LEU A 9 13.32 -73.10 1.74
CA LEU A 9 14.35 -73.93 2.37
C LEU A 9 14.25 -73.78 3.89
N LYS A 10 13.84 -74.86 4.56
CA LYS A 10 13.81 -74.97 6.02
C LYS A 10 15.23 -75.32 6.50
N VAL A 11 15.95 -74.33 7.03
CA VAL A 11 17.31 -74.52 7.56
C VAL A 11 17.22 -74.66 9.08
N GLU A 12 17.47 -75.86 9.59
CA GLU A 12 17.67 -76.10 11.03
C GLU A 12 19.12 -75.81 11.37
N LEU A 13 19.36 -74.78 12.20
CA LEU A 13 20.68 -74.45 12.72
C LEU A 13 21.00 -75.41 13.88
N LEU A 14 21.77 -76.46 13.58
CA LEU A 14 22.36 -77.34 14.58
C LEU A 14 23.57 -76.64 15.23
N THR A 15 23.48 -76.51 16.57
CA THR A 15 24.51 -76.15 17.57
C THR A 15 25.08 -74.71 17.59
N PRO A 16 25.04 -74.02 18.76
CA PRO A 16 25.65 -72.71 18.91
C PRO A 16 27.16 -72.83 19.14
N VAL A 17 27.96 -72.22 18.27
CA VAL A 17 29.38 -71.94 18.52
C VAL A 17 29.45 -70.67 19.35
N ALA A 18 29.88 -70.79 20.61
CA ALA A 18 30.10 -69.66 21.50
C ALA A 18 31.33 -68.86 21.06
N LEU A 19 31.12 -67.73 20.38
CA LEU A 19 32.14 -66.72 20.13
C LEU A 19 32.24 -65.80 21.34
N SER A 20 33.29 -65.96 22.15
CA SER A 20 33.59 -65.06 23.26
C SER A 20 34.24 -63.79 22.69
N ILE A 21 33.50 -62.69 22.64
CA ILE A 21 33.98 -61.37 22.21
C ILE A 21 34.55 -60.64 23.45
N PRO A 22 35.78 -60.08 23.40
CA PRO A 22 36.32 -59.27 24.50
C PRO A 22 35.44 -58.04 24.78
N PRO A 23 35.36 -57.56 26.03
CA PRO A 23 34.53 -56.41 26.37
C PRO A 23 35.00 -55.17 25.59
N ALA A 24 34.06 -54.53 24.90
CA ALA A 24 34.29 -53.29 24.19
C ALA A 24 34.73 -52.18 25.18
N PRO A 25 35.69 -51.32 24.80
CA PRO A 25 36.01 -50.14 25.61
C PRO A 25 34.77 -49.25 25.76
N PRO A 26 34.63 -48.53 26.89
CA PRO A 26 33.47 -47.68 27.14
C PRO A 26 33.31 -46.67 25.99
N PRO A 27 32.06 -46.40 25.55
CA PRO A 27 31.81 -45.45 24.49
C PRO A 27 32.38 -44.08 24.88
N PRO A 28 33.03 -43.36 23.96
CA PRO A 28 33.45 -41.99 24.22
C PRO A 28 32.22 -41.18 24.61
N ASP A 29 32.38 -40.36 25.66
CA ASP A 29 31.36 -39.43 26.14
C ASP A 29 30.70 -38.75 24.95
N THR A 30 29.44 -39.10 24.72
CA THR A 30 28.64 -38.47 23.69
C THR A 30 28.57 -37.00 24.11
N PRO A 31 29.10 -36.04 23.33
CA PRO A 31 28.91 -34.65 23.66
C PRO A 31 27.41 -34.46 23.75
N GLU A 32 26.94 -33.97 24.90
CA GLU A 32 25.55 -33.66 25.16
C GLU A 32 24.91 -33.16 23.88
N GLN A 33 23.93 -33.91 23.40
CA GLN A 33 23.10 -33.57 22.27
C GLN A 33 22.72 -32.09 22.44
N SER A 34 23.41 -31.23 21.68
CA SER A 34 23.11 -29.82 21.67
C SER A 34 21.66 -29.75 21.26
N VAL A 35 20.79 -29.46 22.22
CA VAL A 35 19.37 -29.24 21.98
C VAL A 35 19.33 -28.30 20.80
N ASP A 36 18.87 -28.80 19.66
CA ASP A 36 18.86 -28.08 18.40
C ASP A 36 18.14 -26.76 18.67
N LYS A 37 18.91 -25.69 18.88
CA LYS A 37 18.41 -24.33 19.14
C LYS A 37 17.94 -23.76 17.81
N ARG A 38 17.13 -24.53 17.08
CA ARG A 38 16.53 -24.12 15.83
C ARG A 38 15.71 -22.88 16.12
N ALA A 39 16.04 -21.80 15.42
CA ALA A 39 15.21 -20.63 15.36
C ALA A 39 13.79 -21.06 14.97
N THR A 40 12.79 -20.58 15.72
CA THR A 40 11.39 -20.88 15.44
C THR A 40 10.64 -19.60 15.13
N THR A 41 9.91 -19.62 14.03
CA THR A 41 9.07 -18.49 13.56
C THR A 41 7.62 -18.81 13.89
N ASN A 42 6.94 -17.93 14.61
CA ASN A 42 5.53 -18.08 14.92
C ASN A 42 4.68 -17.63 13.72
N ALA A 43 4.45 -18.54 12.76
CA ALA A 43 3.69 -18.26 11.55
C ALA A 43 2.28 -17.74 11.83
N GLU A 44 1.59 -18.29 12.84
CA GLU A 44 0.23 -17.85 13.21
C GLU A 44 0.22 -16.39 13.67
N LEU A 45 1.17 -16.00 14.51
CA LEU A 45 1.31 -14.61 14.96
C LEU A 45 1.66 -13.68 13.80
N ALA A 46 2.56 -14.10 12.91
CA ALA A 46 2.88 -13.34 11.69
C ALA A 46 1.65 -13.08 10.84
N PHE A 47 0.84 -14.11 10.56
CA PHE A 47 -0.38 -13.95 9.80
C PHE A 47 -1.37 -13.01 10.49
N LYS A 48 -1.59 -13.16 11.79
CA LYS A 48 -2.47 -12.24 12.54
C LYS A 48 -2.00 -10.80 12.45
N LEU A 49 -0.71 -10.54 12.67
CA LEU A 49 -0.14 -9.20 12.61
C LEU A 49 -0.27 -8.59 11.21
N ILE A 50 0.01 -9.37 10.15
CA ILE A 50 -0.15 -8.92 8.77
C ILE A 50 -1.63 -8.61 8.46
N THR A 51 -2.55 -9.50 8.82
CA THR A 51 -3.99 -9.31 8.57
C THR A 51 -4.53 -8.10 9.31
N TYR A 52 -4.28 -7.99 10.62
CA TYR A 52 -4.75 -6.84 11.40
C TYR A 52 -4.07 -5.53 10.98
N GLY A 53 -2.77 -5.56 10.68
CA GLY A 53 -2.03 -4.40 10.18
C GLY A 53 -2.55 -3.92 8.82
N THR A 54 -2.93 -4.85 7.94
CA THR A 54 -3.54 -4.53 6.63
C THR A 54 -4.92 -3.92 6.81
N LEU A 55 -5.76 -4.53 7.66
CA LEU A 55 -7.10 -4.02 7.95
C LEU A 55 -7.04 -2.61 8.56
N ALA A 56 -6.18 -2.41 9.56
CA ALA A 56 -5.98 -1.13 10.22
C ALA A 56 -5.43 -0.07 9.25
N SER A 57 -4.45 -0.42 8.41
CA SER A 57 -3.91 0.47 7.39
C SER A 57 -4.97 0.88 6.36
N GLN A 58 -5.77 -0.06 5.86
CA GLN A 58 -6.86 0.25 4.94
C GLN A 58 -7.92 1.15 5.57
N ALA A 59 -8.32 0.87 6.82
CA ALA A 59 -9.26 1.71 7.56
C ALA A 59 -8.72 3.13 7.77
N ALA A 60 -7.44 3.26 8.15
CA ALA A 60 -6.79 4.56 8.31
C ALA A 60 -6.75 5.35 6.99
N LEU A 61 -6.37 4.70 5.88
CA LEU A 61 -6.37 5.33 4.55
C LEU A 61 -7.77 5.76 4.11
N LEU A 62 -8.81 4.96 4.40
CA LEU A 62 -10.19 5.32 4.11
C LEU A 62 -10.63 6.57 4.88
N VAL A 63 -10.38 6.59 6.19
CA VAL A 63 -10.75 7.73 7.05
C VAL A 63 -10.00 8.99 6.61
N LEU A 64 -8.70 8.86 6.35
CA LEU A 64 -7.86 9.97 5.91
C LEU A 64 -8.30 10.50 4.54
N GLY A 65 -8.51 9.61 3.57
CA GLY A 65 -9.02 9.97 2.24
C GLY A 65 -10.39 10.63 2.29
N TYR A 66 -11.31 10.11 3.09
CA TYR A 66 -12.62 10.74 3.30
C TYR A 66 -12.49 12.13 3.91
N SER A 67 -11.72 12.27 4.99
CA SER A 67 -11.54 13.55 5.70
C SER A 67 -10.97 14.65 4.80
N ILE A 68 -10.01 14.31 3.94
CA ILE A 68 -9.41 15.26 2.99
C ILE A 68 -10.42 15.69 1.94
N LEU A 69 -11.17 14.74 1.38
CA LEU A 69 -12.18 15.04 0.38
C LEU A 69 -13.30 15.89 0.96
N VAL A 70 -13.76 15.59 2.18
CA VAL A 70 -14.71 16.43 2.92
C VAL A 70 -14.17 17.85 3.02
N GLY A 71 -13.00 18.04 3.62
CA GLY A 71 -12.44 19.38 3.80
C GLY A 71 -12.22 20.12 2.47
N ARG A 72 -11.79 19.42 1.41
CA ARG A 72 -11.59 20.01 0.08
C ARG A 72 -12.90 20.42 -0.58
N TYR A 73 -13.91 19.57 -0.56
CA TYR A 73 -15.19 19.81 -1.25
C TYR A 73 -16.08 20.80 -0.52
N GLU A 74 -15.99 20.87 0.81
CA GLU A 74 -16.65 21.91 1.60
C GLU A 74 -16.17 23.32 1.23
N GLN A 75 -14.89 23.51 0.87
CA GLN A 75 -14.41 24.82 0.39
C GLN A 75 -15.09 25.27 -0.92
N PHE A 76 -15.65 24.33 -1.68
CA PHE A 76 -16.41 24.60 -2.90
C PHE A 76 -17.93 24.59 -2.67
N GLY A 77 -18.39 24.50 -1.41
CA GLY A 77 -19.81 24.41 -1.07
C GLY A 77 -20.46 23.11 -1.57
N ILE A 78 -19.69 22.04 -1.67
CA ILE A 78 -20.15 20.71 -2.06
C ILE A 78 -20.23 19.84 -0.81
N ASP A 79 -21.44 19.42 -0.43
CA ASP A 79 -21.64 18.47 0.66
C ASP A 79 -21.23 17.06 0.19
N THR A 80 -20.45 16.36 1.00
CA THR A 80 -20.03 14.98 0.70
C THR A 80 -21.16 13.97 0.66
N ASN A 81 -22.32 14.26 1.28
CA ASN A 81 -23.53 13.47 1.12
C ASN A 81 -24.07 13.48 -0.33
N GLU A 82 -23.65 14.46 -1.13
CA GLU A 82 -24.02 14.55 -2.54
C GLU A 82 -23.13 13.69 -3.43
N LEU A 83 -22.03 13.15 -2.90
CA LEU A 83 -20.99 12.49 -3.67
C LEU A 83 -21.07 10.97 -3.57
N ALA A 84 -21.03 10.30 -4.71
CA ALA A 84 -20.85 8.85 -4.75
C ALA A 84 -19.37 8.49 -4.60
N LEU A 85 -18.79 8.67 -3.41
CA LEU A 85 -17.39 8.33 -3.14
C LEU A 85 -17.23 6.81 -2.95
N GLY A 86 -16.62 6.15 -3.93
CA GLY A 86 -16.29 4.74 -3.84
C GLY A 86 -15.07 4.48 -2.94
N THR A 87 -15.06 3.32 -2.27
CA THR A 87 -13.93 2.82 -1.46
C THR A 87 -12.57 2.92 -2.17
N PRO A 88 -12.44 2.56 -3.48
CA PRO A 88 -11.15 2.69 -4.17
C PRO A 88 -10.67 4.13 -4.27
N SER A 89 -11.56 5.09 -4.52
CA SER A 89 -11.22 6.51 -4.60
C SER A 89 -10.78 7.07 -3.25
N LEU A 90 -11.44 6.63 -2.16
CA LEU A 90 -11.05 7.01 -0.80
C LEU A 90 -9.67 6.49 -0.45
N LEU A 91 -9.40 5.20 -0.69
CA LEU A 91 -8.08 4.59 -0.46
C LEU A 91 -6.99 5.29 -1.27
N LEU A 92 -7.25 5.57 -2.55
CA LEU A 92 -6.29 6.24 -3.42
C LEU A 92 -5.97 7.66 -2.94
N ASN A 93 -6.99 8.46 -2.62
CA ASN A 93 -6.76 9.81 -2.10
C ASN A 93 -6.02 9.79 -0.76
N GLY A 94 -6.37 8.85 0.12
CA GLY A 94 -5.67 8.70 1.39
C GLY A 94 -4.20 8.31 1.21
N TYR A 95 -3.92 7.40 0.28
CA TYR A 95 -2.56 7.01 -0.06
C TYR A 95 -1.78 8.17 -0.68
N VAL A 96 -2.35 8.88 -1.65
CA VAL A 96 -1.67 9.99 -2.35
C VAL A 96 -1.32 11.10 -1.38
N ASP A 97 -2.23 11.50 -0.48
CA ASP A 97 -1.93 12.52 0.52
C ASP A 97 -0.85 12.06 1.51
N LEU A 98 -0.96 10.84 2.05
CA LEU A 98 0.07 10.31 2.95
C LEU A 98 1.44 10.25 2.26
N PHE A 99 1.47 9.80 1.01
CA PHE A 99 2.66 9.75 0.18
C PHE A 99 3.25 11.15 -0.02
N SER A 100 2.44 12.12 -0.48
CA SER A 100 2.87 13.50 -0.69
C SER A 100 3.43 14.11 0.58
N ARG A 101 2.76 13.96 1.72
CA ARG A 101 3.27 14.45 3.02
C ARG A 101 4.58 13.79 3.42
N ALA A 102 4.71 12.49 3.23
CA ALA A 102 5.97 11.78 3.53
C ALA A 102 7.13 12.33 2.69
N ILE A 103 6.89 12.64 1.42
CA ILE A 103 7.89 13.25 0.53
C ILE A 103 8.17 14.69 0.90
N ASP A 104 7.15 15.49 1.19
CA ASP A 104 7.30 16.88 1.61
C ASP A 104 8.06 16.99 2.93
N MET A 105 7.81 16.09 3.87
CA MET A 105 8.59 16.02 5.11
C MET A 105 10.03 15.58 4.87
N ALA A 106 10.26 14.61 3.97
CA ALA A 106 11.60 14.19 3.61
C ALA A 106 12.38 15.28 2.84
N SER A 107 11.70 16.09 2.02
CA SER A 107 12.31 17.14 1.21
C SER A 107 12.76 18.36 2.01
N GLN A 108 12.21 18.57 3.21
CA GLN A 108 12.70 19.61 4.15
C GLN A 108 14.18 19.43 4.51
N SER A 109 14.69 18.19 4.50
CA SER A 109 16.11 17.89 4.66
C SER A 109 16.57 16.91 3.56
N PRO A 110 16.98 17.41 2.39
CA PRO A 110 17.28 16.56 1.23
C PRO A 110 18.36 15.49 1.49
N THR A 111 19.31 15.78 2.38
CA THR A 111 20.43 14.88 2.68
C THR A 111 20.04 13.74 3.62
N ILE A 112 19.19 13.99 4.62
CA ILE A 112 18.89 13.03 5.70
C ILE A 112 17.46 12.48 5.59
N GLY A 113 16.52 13.27 5.08
CA GLY A 113 15.09 12.97 5.01
C GLY A 113 14.76 11.64 4.33
N PRO A 114 15.31 11.33 3.13
CA PRO A 114 15.08 10.02 2.50
C PRO A 114 15.57 8.85 3.36
N GLY A 115 16.72 9.01 4.01
CA GLY A 115 17.27 8.00 4.92
C GLY A 115 16.39 7.80 6.16
N LEU A 116 15.87 8.89 6.74
CA LEU A 116 14.96 8.84 7.87
C LEU A 116 13.63 8.15 7.50
N LEU A 117 13.11 8.44 6.31
CA LEU A 117 11.90 7.80 5.80
C LEU A 117 12.12 6.30 5.61
N ALA A 118 13.22 5.89 4.97
CA ALA A 118 13.57 4.47 4.83
C ALA A 118 13.76 3.78 6.19
N PHE A 119 14.35 4.48 7.17
CA PHE A 119 14.54 3.97 8.52
C PHE A 119 13.21 3.61 9.20
N ILE A 120 12.13 4.36 8.97
CA ILE A 120 10.79 4.03 9.53
C ILE A 120 10.34 2.65 9.06
N PHE A 121 10.50 2.33 7.77
CA PHE A 121 10.13 1.00 7.24
C PHE A 121 11.00 -0.12 7.83
N VAL A 122 12.30 0.13 7.99
CA VAL A 122 13.22 -0.81 8.65
C VAL A 122 12.87 -1.01 10.12
N ALA A 123 12.48 0.05 10.83
CA ALA A 123 12.07 -0.02 12.23
C ALA A 123 10.77 -0.83 12.39
N VAL A 124 9.77 -0.59 11.53
CA VAL A 124 8.52 -1.37 11.53
C VAL A 124 8.81 -2.85 11.22
N ALA A 125 9.68 -3.13 10.24
CA ALA A 125 10.11 -4.50 9.94
C ALA A 125 10.86 -5.14 11.13
N ALA A 126 11.69 -4.39 11.84
CA ALA A 126 12.41 -4.87 13.02
C ALA A 126 11.48 -5.24 14.17
N VAL A 127 10.47 -4.42 14.44
CA VAL A 127 9.42 -4.75 15.41
C VAL A 127 8.70 -6.03 14.98
N PHE A 128 8.31 -6.14 13.72
CA PHE A 128 7.62 -7.32 13.19
C PHE A 128 8.46 -8.61 13.34
N VAL A 129 9.70 -8.61 12.84
CA VAL A 129 10.60 -9.78 12.90
C VAL A 129 10.88 -10.17 14.35
N SER A 130 11.08 -9.19 15.25
CA SER A 130 11.35 -9.44 16.66
C SER A 130 10.15 -10.07 17.39
N LEU A 131 8.92 -9.69 17.04
CA LEU A 131 7.71 -10.26 17.65
C LEU A 131 7.44 -11.70 17.17
N VAL A 132 7.75 -12.00 15.91
CA VAL A 132 7.39 -13.27 15.28
C VAL A 132 8.47 -14.34 15.48
N THR A 133 9.74 -13.95 15.60
CA THR A 133 10.85 -14.91 15.71
C THR A 133 11.25 -15.13 17.17
N LYS A 134 11.50 -16.40 17.54
CA LYS A 134 12.06 -16.78 18.83
C LYS A 134 13.46 -17.34 18.64
N ARG A 135 14.37 -16.97 19.55
CA ARG A 135 15.74 -17.48 19.63
C ARG A 135 16.60 -17.16 18.40
N LEU A 136 16.29 -16.07 17.68
CA LEU A 136 17.11 -15.55 16.60
C LEU A 136 18.19 -14.62 17.15
N THR A 137 19.42 -14.72 16.64
CA THR A 137 20.51 -13.81 17.02
C THR A 137 20.18 -12.38 16.56
N MET A 138 20.51 -11.38 17.38
CA MET A 138 20.25 -9.96 17.08
C MET A 138 20.77 -9.54 15.71
N ALA A 139 21.95 -10.02 15.30
CA ALA A 139 22.52 -9.75 13.97
C ALA A 139 21.62 -10.23 12.82
N ILE A 140 20.97 -11.39 12.97
CA ILE A 140 20.05 -11.96 11.96
C ILE A 140 18.75 -11.14 11.92
N ILE A 141 18.24 -10.74 13.09
CA ILE A 141 17.05 -9.87 13.18
C ILE A 141 17.33 -8.56 12.44
N VAL A 142 18.45 -7.90 12.73
CA VAL A 142 18.84 -6.65 12.06
C VAL A 142 18.96 -6.84 10.55
N GLY A 143 19.67 -7.88 10.10
CA GLY A 143 19.85 -8.17 8.68
C GLY A 143 18.53 -8.43 7.93
N LEU A 144 17.66 -9.28 8.47
CA LEU A 144 16.35 -9.58 7.88
C LEU A 144 15.44 -8.34 7.85
N SER A 145 15.45 -7.56 8.94
CA SER A 145 14.61 -6.37 9.07
C SER A 145 15.04 -5.26 8.12
N ALA A 146 16.35 -5.11 7.89
CA ALA A 146 16.87 -4.18 6.89
C ALA A 146 16.41 -4.56 5.48
N TRP A 147 16.51 -5.84 5.11
CA TRP A 147 16.05 -6.32 3.80
C TRP A 147 14.55 -6.17 3.60
N ILE A 148 13.75 -6.61 4.59
CA ILE A 148 12.27 -6.50 4.53
C ILE A 148 11.85 -5.03 4.52
N GLY A 149 12.42 -4.21 5.40
CA GLY A 149 12.11 -2.79 5.49
C GLY A 149 12.46 -2.05 4.20
N MET A 150 13.62 -2.30 3.61
CA MET A 150 14.00 -1.69 2.34
C MET A 150 13.09 -2.15 1.19
N PHE A 151 12.70 -3.43 1.16
CA PHE A 151 11.72 -3.92 0.20
C PHE A 151 10.37 -3.21 0.34
N LEU A 152 9.85 -3.08 1.58
CA LEU A 152 8.59 -2.37 1.84
C LEU A 152 8.69 -0.88 1.48
N PHE A 153 9.83 -0.25 1.76
CA PHE A 153 10.10 1.12 1.35
C PHE A 153 10.02 1.27 -0.16
N VAL A 154 10.70 0.43 -0.95
CA VAL A 154 10.59 0.49 -2.41
C VAL A 154 9.17 0.20 -2.90
N ALA A 155 8.52 -0.83 -2.34
CA ALA A 155 7.16 -1.22 -2.69
C ALA A 155 6.14 -0.08 -2.46
N PHE A 156 6.33 0.71 -1.40
CA PHE A 156 5.49 1.87 -1.10
C PHE A 156 5.51 2.92 -2.22
N PHE A 157 6.58 3.03 -3.00
CA PHE A 157 6.70 4.02 -4.08
C PHE A 157 6.25 3.52 -5.46
N VAL A 158 5.98 2.22 -5.60
CA VAL A 158 5.57 1.62 -6.88
C VAL A 158 4.34 2.30 -7.48
N PRO A 159 3.27 2.63 -6.73
CA PRO A 159 2.11 3.32 -7.30
C PRO A 159 2.46 4.69 -7.88
N ALA A 160 3.39 5.44 -7.27
CA ALA A 160 3.80 6.76 -7.75
C ALA A 160 4.50 6.67 -9.12
N LEU A 161 5.36 5.66 -9.31
CA LEU A 161 5.96 5.35 -10.60
C LEU A 161 4.89 4.98 -11.65
N GLY A 162 3.85 4.25 -11.23
CA GLY A 162 2.70 3.94 -12.06
C GLY A 162 1.96 5.18 -12.56
N VAL A 163 1.72 6.15 -11.66
CA VAL A 163 1.08 7.44 -12.00
C VAL A 163 1.95 8.23 -12.98
N GLN A 164 3.25 8.39 -12.71
CA GLN A 164 4.15 9.12 -13.61
C GLN A 164 4.22 8.48 -15.00
N ASN A 165 4.30 7.15 -15.07
CA ASN A 165 4.26 6.42 -16.33
C ASN A 165 2.93 6.65 -17.07
N GLY A 166 1.80 6.67 -16.35
CA GLY A 166 0.50 6.99 -16.92
C GLY A 166 0.43 8.40 -17.51
N VAL A 167 0.98 9.40 -16.82
CA VAL A 167 1.07 10.79 -17.32
C VAL A 167 1.91 10.85 -18.59
N ASN A 168 3.10 10.24 -18.58
CA ASN A 168 3.99 10.24 -19.74
C ASN A 168 3.36 9.58 -20.97
N LYS A 169 2.65 8.46 -20.77
CA LYS A 169 1.90 7.80 -21.84
C LYS A 169 0.78 8.69 -22.39
N GLY A 170 0.02 9.34 -21.51
CA GLY A 170 -1.05 10.27 -21.92
C GLY A 170 -0.52 11.45 -22.74
N LEU A 171 0.62 12.02 -22.35
CA LEU A 171 1.26 13.10 -23.11
C LEU A 171 1.85 12.60 -24.45
N ALA A 172 2.40 11.39 -24.47
CA ALA A 172 2.88 10.77 -25.71
C ALA A 172 1.72 10.51 -26.69
N ASP A 173 0.58 10.02 -26.20
CA ASP A 173 -0.62 9.83 -27.01
C ASP A 173 -1.16 11.17 -27.53
N PHE A 174 -1.21 12.20 -26.68
CA PHE A 174 -1.60 13.55 -27.11
C PHE A 174 -0.71 14.07 -28.25
N ASN A 175 0.61 13.98 -28.10
CA ASN A 175 1.55 14.38 -29.15
C ASN A 175 1.32 13.54 -30.43
N LYS A 176 1.17 12.23 -30.29
CA LYS A 176 0.90 11.34 -31.44
C LYS A 176 -0.35 11.74 -32.23
N TYR A 177 -1.42 12.16 -31.57
CA TYR A 177 -2.69 12.48 -32.23
C TYR A 177 -2.83 13.94 -32.66
N THR A 178 -2.09 14.87 -32.04
CA THR A 178 -2.22 16.31 -32.29
C THR A 178 -0.99 16.94 -32.91
N HIS A 179 0.15 16.25 -32.88
CA HIS A 179 1.48 16.75 -33.24
C HIS A 179 1.94 17.96 -32.43
N LEU A 180 1.40 18.15 -31.23
CA LEU A 180 1.78 19.21 -30.30
C LEU A 180 2.53 18.64 -29.10
N GLU A 181 3.64 19.28 -28.73
CA GLU A 181 4.39 18.96 -27.52
C GLU A 181 3.81 19.71 -26.32
N ALA A 182 3.68 19.01 -25.19
CA ALA A 182 3.13 19.54 -23.95
C ALA A 182 4.04 19.19 -22.75
N PRO A 183 5.27 19.74 -22.68
CA PRO A 183 6.28 19.35 -21.69
C PRO A 183 5.87 19.70 -20.24
N LEU A 184 5.00 20.70 -20.07
CA LEU A 184 4.48 21.13 -18.76
C LEU A 184 3.12 20.50 -18.43
N GLY A 185 2.63 19.58 -19.27
CA GLY A 185 1.29 19.02 -19.18
C GLY A 185 0.25 19.80 -19.99
N LEU A 186 -1.02 19.48 -19.75
CA LEU A 186 -2.16 20.04 -20.48
C LEU A 186 -3.03 20.86 -19.53
N ASP A 187 -3.36 22.08 -19.93
CA ASP A 187 -4.42 22.85 -19.30
C ASP A 187 -5.78 22.25 -19.64
N LYS A 188 -6.60 22.02 -18.61
CA LYS A 188 -7.86 21.29 -18.73
C LYS A 188 -9.03 22.22 -18.43
N ILE A 189 -9.58 22.82 -19.47
CA ILE A 189 -10.84 23.56 -19.41
C ILE A 189 -11.93 22.66 -19.95
N HIS A 190 -13.05 22.56 -19.23
CA HIS A 190 -14.17 21.70 -19.58
C HIS A 190 -15.34 22.57 -20.01
N THR A 191 -15.97 22.21 -21.12
CA THR A 191 -17.22 22.83 -21.57
C THR A 191 -18.35 21.81 -21.41
N VAL A 192 -19.39 22.16 -20.67
CA VAL A 192 -20.64 21.40 -20.58
C VAL A 192 -21.73 22.16 -21.32
N ILE A 193 -22.45 21.44 -22.20
CA ILE A 193 -23.65 21.96 -22.86
C ILE A 193 -24.83 21.52 -22.01
N THR A 194 -25.61 22.49 -21.54
CA THR A 194 -26.78 22.25 -20.68
C THR A 194 -27.99 21.78 -21.49
N ASP A 195 -29.02 21.30 -20.79
CA ASP A 195 -30.34 20.97 -21.35
C ASP A 195 -31.01 22.16 -22.07
N LYS A 196 -30.62 23.39 -21.70
CA LYS A 196 -31.06 24.65 -22.33
C LYS A 196 -30.18 25.09 -23.50
N ASN A 197 -29.22 24.26 -23.92
CA ASN A 197 -28.25 24.56 -24.96
C ASN A 197 -27.30 25.74 -24.60
N GLU A 198 -27.18 26.07 -23.32
CA GLU A 198 -26.20 27.04 -22.81
C GLU A 198 -24.84 26.35 -22.62
N ARG A 199 -23.75 27.04 -22.96
CA ARG A 199 -22.38 26.54 -22.82
C ARG A 199 -21.76 27.07 -21.53
N LEU A 200 -21.47 26.17 -20.60
CA LEU A 200 -20.73 26.47 -19.38
C LEU A 200 -19.29 26.00 -19.54
N THR A 201 -18.35 26.94 -19.51
CA THR A 201 -16.92 26.67 -19.69
C THR A 201 -16.18 27.01 -18.40
N GLY A 202 -15.48 26.02 -17.82
CA GLY A 202 -14.82 26.20 -16.53
C GLY A 202 -13.89 25.05 -16.15
N TYR A 203 -13.49 25.03 -14.88
CA TYR A 203 -12.63 23.99 -14.31
C TYR A 203 -13.46 22.89 -13.67
N LEU A 204 -13.21 21.65 -14.06
CA LEU A 204 -13.86 20.49 -13.47
C LEU A 204 -13.31 20.27 -12.05
N ILE A 205 -14.18 20.37 -11.04
CA ILE A 205 -13.82 20.02 -9.65
C ILE A 205 -13.95 18.51 -9.45
N LEU A 206 -15.08 17.96 -9.88
CA LEU A 206 -15.44 16.56 -9.72
C LEU A 206 -16.52 16.17 -10.74
N ALA A 207 -16.43 14.97 -11.29
CA ALA A 207 -17.54 14.32 -11.98
C ALA A 207 -17.71 12.92 -11.39
N ASP A 208 -18.93 12.60 -10.95
CA ASP A 208 -19.34 11.24 -10.62
C ASP A 208 -20.47 10.77 -11.55
N GLY A 209 -20.96 9.54 -11.37
CA GLY A 209 -22.00 8.98 -12.23
C GLY A 209 -23.35 9.70 -12.17
N LYS A 210 -23.57 10.59 -11.19
CA LYS A 210 -24.83 11.30 -10.97
C LYS A 210 -24.71 12.79 -11.18
N SER A 211 -23.55 13.39 -10.90
CA SER A 211 -23.37 14.83 -10.85
C SER A 211 -22.00 15.26 -11.32
N THR A 212 -21.97 16.38 -12.03
CA THR A 212 -20.75 17.08 -12.43
C THR A 212 -20.69 18.43 -11.71
N PHE A 213 -19.57 18.72 -11.06
CA PHE A 213 -19.30 19.98 -10.39
C PHE A 213 -18.27 20.79 -11.19
N LEU A 214 -18.71 21.93 -11.72
CA LEU A 214 -17.91 22.79 -12.59
C LEU A 214 -17.74 24.18 -11.95
N LEU A 215 -16.50 24.63 -11.82
CA LEU A 215 -16.17 25.99 -11.38
C LEU A 215 -16.09 26.93 -12.58
N VAL A 216 -16.98 27.93 -12.63
CA VAL A 216 -17.01 28.98 -13.66
C VAL A 216 -16.86 30.32 -12.95
N GLY A 217 -15.67 30.93 -13.07
CA GLY A 217 -15.34 32.13 -12.29
C GLY A 217 -15.36 31.84 -10.78
N MET A 218 -16.22 32.55 -10.04
CA MET A 218 -16.43 32.35 -8.59
C MET A 218 -17.67 31.49 -8.28
N LYS A 219 -18.26 30.83 -9.28
CA LYS A 219 -19.49 30.05 -9.12
C LYS A 219 -19.25 28.57 -9.37
N VAL A 220 -19.77 27.74 -8.48
CA VAL A 220 -19.76 26.28 -8.63
C VAL A 220 -21.13 25.83 -9.09
N PHE A 221 -21.19 25.25 -10.29
CA PHE A 221 -22.38 24.67 -10.87
C PHE A 221 -22.41 23.17 -10.58
N LYS A 222 -23.52 22.70 -10.00
CA LYS A 222 -23.87 21.28 -9.94
C LYS A 222 -24.77 20.96 -11.12
N LEU A 223 -24.32 20.05 -11.97
CA LEU A 223 -25.00 19.59 -13.16
C LEU A 223 -25.40 18.14 -12.97
N ASP A 224 -26.60 17.77 -13.44
CA ASP A 224 -26.99 16.37 -13.56
C ASP A 224 -26.11 15.67 -14.60
N GLY A 225 -25.54 14.52 -14.24
CA GLY A 225 -24.61 13.79 -15.11
C GLY A 225 -25.25 13.23 -16.38
N SER A 226 -26.56 13.01 -16.40
CA SER A 226 -27.27 12.40 -17.53
C SER A 226 -27.87 13.42 -18.49
N SER A 227 -28.47 14.48 -17.95
CA SER A 227 -29.22 15.49 -18.71
C SER A 227 -28.44 16.77 -18.95
N GLY A 228 -27.33 17.00 -18.24
CA GLY A 228 -26.61 18.27 -18.28
C GLY A 228 -27.39 19.43 -17.67
N ARG A 229 -28.53 19.17 -17.02
CA ARG A 229 -29.36 20.17 -16.36
C ARG A 229 -28.63 20.75 -15.16
N VAL A 230 -28.66 22.08 -15.02
CA VAL A 230 -28.16 22.75 -13.80
C VAL A 230 -29.12 22.48 -12.65
N ILE A 231 -28.60 21.86 -11.59
CA ILE A 231 -29.33 21.53 -10.36
C ILE A 231 -29.16 22.64 -9.32
N ARG A 232 -27.92 23.13 -9.14
CA ARG A 232 -27.58 24.15 -8.14
C ARG A 232 -26.45 25.03 -8.65
N GLU A 233 -26.49 26.30 -8.25
CA GLU A 233 -25.40 27.25 -8.37
C GLU A 233 -25.00 27.69 -6.96
N THR A 234 -23.70 27.66 -6.67
CA THR A 234 -23.12 28.13 -5.41
C THR A 234 -22.14 29.25 -5.71
N GLU A 235 -22.40 30.46 -5.22
CA GLU A 235 -21.47 31.58 -5.32
C GLU A 235 -20.44 31.52 -4.18
N LEU A 236 -19.16 31.56 -4.54
CA LEU A 236 -18.04 31.55 -3.60
C LEU A 236 -17.56 32.98 -3.37
N SER A 237 -17.28 33.31 -2.12
CA SER A 237 -16.70 34.61 -1.73
C SER A 237 -15.50 34.39 -0.81
N VAL A 238 -14.46 35.21 -0.95
CA VAL A 238 -13.28 35.13 -0.07
C VAL A 238 -13.67 35.52 1.35
N LYS A 239 -13.44 34.60 2.30
CA LYS A 239 -13.70 34.85 3.72
C LYS A 239 -12.74 35.92 4.24
N GLN A 240 -13.27 37.05 4.70
CA GLN A 240 -12.46 38.09 5.32
C GLN A 240 -12.09 37.71 6.76
N PRO A 241 -10.90 38.09 7.26
CA PRO A 241 -10.54 37.86 8.65
C PRO A 241 -11.53 38.59 9.57
N SER A 242 -12.06 37.88 10.57
CA SER A 242 -12.95 38.49 11.56
C SER A 242 -12.18 39.57 12.31
N ASN A 243 -12.65 40.82 12.23
CA ASN A 243 -12.15 41.94 13.04
C ASN A 243 -12.67 41.90 14.49
N GLU A 244 -13.26 40.79 14.94
CA GLU A 244 -13.70 40.69 16.33
C GLU A 244 -12.50 40.42 17.25
N PRO A 245 -12.25 41.29 18.25
CA PRO A 245 -11.26 41.00 19.26
C PRO A 245 -11.68 39.75 20.02
N LYS A 246 -10.80 38.74 20.07
CA LYS A 246 -10.96 37.59 20.94
C LYS A 246 -11.16 38.10 22.37
N LYS A 247 -12.37 37.95 22.91
CA LYS A 247 -12.69 38.18 24.32
C LYS A 247 -12.20 37.01 25.16
#